data_AF-A0A1W9X185-F1
#
_entry.id   AF-A0A1W9X185-F1
#
_cell.length_a   1.000
_cell.length_b   1.000
_cell.length_c   1.000
_cell.angle_alpha   90.00
_cell.angle_beta   90.00
_cell.angle_gamma   90.00
#
_symmetry.space_group_name_H-M   'P 1'
#
loop_
_entity.id
_entity.type
_entity.pdbx_description
1 polymer ?
#
loop_
_entity_poly.entity_id
_entity_poly.type
_entity_poly.pdbx_seq_one_letter_code
_entity_poly.pdbx_strand_id
1 'polypeptide(L)'
;MDNDTVEIESYGYEIWRGSDKIAWYDSQPHPNNHVLQSSHPYHKHVPPDIKHNRIPAPHLNFAQPNLPVLVEEIETLVRNEKSA
;
A
#
# COMPACT_ATOMS: atom_id res chain seq x y z
N MET A 1 2.38 16.52 -33.37
CA MET A 1 2.94 15.27 -32.80
C MET A 1 2.13 15.06 -31.54
N ASP A 2 1.20 14.11 -31.57
CA ASP A 2 0.46 13.75 -30.37
C ASP A 2 1.46 13.14 -29.40
N ASN A 3 1.64 13.82 -28.28
CA ASN A 3 2.49 13.38 -27.19
C ASN A 3 1.63 12.43 -26.36
N ASP A 4 1.34 11.25 -26.91
CA ASP A 4 0.50 10.24 -26.26
C ASP A 4 1.18 9.82 -24.95
N THR A 5 0.74 10.45 -23.88
CA THR A 5 1.25 10.24 -22.54
C THR A 5 0.59 8.97 -22.02
N VAL A 6 1.40 8.00 -21.60
CA VAL A 6 0.90 6.78 -20.96
C VAL A 6 0.70 7.06 -19.48
N GLU A 7 -0.50 6.78 -18.98
CA GLU A 7 -0.86 6.94 -17.56
C GLU A 7 -1.00 5.56 -16.89
N ILE A 8 -0.53 5.48 -15.64
CA ILE A 8 -0.78 4.32 -14.79
C ILE A 8 -2.13 4.52 -14.11
N GLU A 9 -3.18 3.86 -14.62
CA GLU A 9 -4.54 3.98 -14.08
C GLU A 9 -4.71 3.29 -12.72
N SER A 10 -3.94 2.22 -12.47
CA SER A 10 -3.97 1.50 -11.21
C SER A 10 -2.62 0.84 -10.92
N TYR A 11 -2.22 0.90 -9.66
CA TYR A 11 -1.04 0.24 -9.17
C TYR A 11 -1.20 -0.08 -7.68
N GLY A 12 -0.67 -1.21 -7.25
CA GLY A 12 -0.83 -1.64 -5.88
C GLY A 12 0.00 -2.85 -5.52
N TYR A 13 -0.04 -3.19 -4.24
CA TYR A 13 0.62 -4.36 -3.66
C TYR A 13 -0.31 -5.06 -2.71
N GLU A 14 -0.14 -6.37 -2.56
CA GLU A 14 -0.86 -7.14 -1.56
C GLU A 14 0.14 -8.01 -0.79
N ILE A 15 -0.04 -8.07 0.52
CA ILE A 15 0.72 -8.96 1.40
C ILE A 15 -0.26 -10.03 1.90
N TRP A 16 0.10 -11.28 1.63
CA TRP A 16 -0.69 -12.46 1.97
C TRP A 16 0.09 -13.39 2.90
N ARG A 17 -0.61 -13.98 3.86
CA ARG A 17 -0.14 -15.11 4.67
C ARG A 17 -1.07 -16.29 4.45
N GLY A 18 -0.62 -17.28 3.68
CA GLY A 18 -1.49 -18.36 3.24
C GLY A 18 -2.69 -17.79 2.47
N SER A 19 -3.90 -18.01 2.98
CA SER A 19 -5.14 -17.45 2.43
C SER A 19 -5.51 -16.06 2.96
N ASP A 20 -4.79 -15.56 3.96
CA ASP A 20 -5.16 -14.33 4.67
C ASP A 20 -4.46 -13.13 4.07
N LYS A 21 -5.23 -12.18 3.50
CA LYS A 21 -4.70 -10.89 3.06
C LYS A 21 -4.49 -9.99 4.29
N ILE A 22 -3.24 -9.71 4.62
CA ILE A 22 -2.87 -8.97 5.83
C ILE A 22 -2.53 -7.51 5.55
N ALA A 23 -2.22 -7.15 4.29
CA ALA A 23 -2.14 -5.78 3.85
C ALA A 23 -2.49 -5.64 2.37
N TRP A 24 -3.02 -4.49 1.99
CA TRP A 24 -3.27 -4.13 0.60
C TRP A 24 -2.98 -2.64 0.40
N TYR A 25 -2.16 -2.33 -0.59
CA TYR A 25 -1.79 -0.98 -0.97
C TYR A 25 -2.40 -0.69 -2.34
N ASP A 26 -3.10 0.42 -2.50
CA ASP A 26 -3.59 0.87 -3.79
C ASP A 26 -3.51 2.39 -3.95
N SER A 27 -3.66 2.82 -5.20
CA SER A 27 -3.60 4.21 -5.63
C SER A 27 -4.97 4.88 -5.81
N GLN A 28 -6.06 4.31 -5.26
CA GLN A 28 -7.40 4.85 -5.41
C GLN A 28 -7.49 6.24 -4.73
N PRO A 29 -7.90 7.29 -5.46
CA PRO A 29 -8.04 8.62 -4.88
C PRO A 29 -9.17 8.70 -3.84
N HIS A 30 -8.91 9.39 -2.72
CA HIS A 30 -9.91 9.73 -1.70
C HIS A 30 -10.01 11.25 -1.54
N PRO A 31 -10.75 11.96 -2.42
CA PRO A 31 -10.77 13.43 -2.49
C PRO A 31 -11.32 14.11 -1.22
N ASN A 32 -12.10 13.39 -0.41
CA ASN A 32 -12.73 13.92 0.80
C ASN A 32 -12.03 13.47 2.10
N ASN A 33 -10.92 12.75 2.02
CA ASN A 33 -10.17 12.28 3.19
C ASN A 33 -8.75 12.86 3.20
N HIS A 34 -8.57 13.98 3.90
CA HIS A 34 -7.29 14.68 4.00
C HIS A 34 -6.16 13.82 4.61
N VAL A 35 -6.50 12.87 5.50
CA VAL A 35 -5.50 11.99 6.11
C VAL A 35 -4.90 11.06 5.05
N LEU A 36 -5.73 10.45 4.20
CA LEU A 36 -5.25 9.55 3.15
C LEU A 36 -4.53 10.29 2.01
N GLN A 37 -4.89 11.56 1.77
CA GLN A 37 -4.17 12.40 0.80
C GLN A 37 -2.73 12.70 1.21
N SER A 38 -2.43 12.71 2.51
CA SER A 38 -1.09 13.02 3.02
C SER A 38 -0.01 12.04 2.55
N SER A 39 -0.40 10.84 2.10
CA SER A 39 0.50 9.82 1.55
C SER A 39 0.25 9.52 0.08
N HIS A 40 -0.33 10.45 -0.68
CA HIS A 40 -0.50 10.26 -2.13
C HIS A 40 0.84 9.84 -2.78
N PRO A 41 0.86 8.77 -3.58
CA PRO A 41 -0.29 8.14 -4.24
C PRO A 41 -0.92 6.97 -3.49
N TYR A 42 -0.37 6.48 -2.39
CA TYR A 42 -0.81 5.23 -1.77
C TYR A 42 -1.51 5.42 -0.43
N HIS A 43 -2.43 4.51 -0.14
CA HIS A 43 -2.85 4.20 1.22
C HIS A 43 -2.81 2.69 1.44
N LYS A 44 -2.84 2.29 2.71
CA LYS A 44 -2.78 0.90 3.12
C LYS A 44 -4.07 0.47 3.77
N HIS A 45 -4.57 -0.66 3.34
CA HIS A 45 -5.66 -1.42 3.90
C HIS A 45 -5.13 -2.49 4.86
N VAL A 46 -5.69 -2.58 6.07
CA VAL A 46 -5.25 -3.54 7.10
C VAL A 46 -6.42 -4.21 7.84
N PRO A 47 -6.28 -5.44 8.37
CA PRO A 47 -7.29 -6.09 9.23
C PRO A 47 -7.67 -5.24 10.47
N PRO A 48 -8.78 -5.51 11.17
CA PRO A 48 -9.71 -6.64 11.01
C PRO A 48 -10.69 -6.51 9.83
N ASP A 49 -10.97 -5.29 9.37
CA ASP A 49 -11.85 -5.03 8.21
C ASP A 49 -11.06 -4.37 7.08
N ILE A 50 -10.30 -5.20 6.36
CA ILE A 50 -9.34 -4.72 5.35
C ILE A 50 -10.01 -3.90 4.23
N LYS A 51 -11.32 -4.03 4.00
CA LYS A 51 -12.02 -3.22 2.99
C LYS A 51 -12.31 -1.80 3.45
N HIS A 52 -12.37 -1.57 4.76
CA HIS A 52 -12.77 -0.27 5.32
C HIS A 52 -11.69 0.39 6.20
N ASN A 53 -10.72 -0.38 6.69
CA ASN A 53 -9.67 0.11 7.57
C ASN A 53 -8.44 0.54 6.75
N ARG A 54 -8.37 1.86 6.51
CA ARG A 54 -7.35 2.51 5.67
C ARG A 54 -6.46 3.41 6.51
N ILE A 55 -5.15 3.36 6.26
CA ILE A 55 -4.15 4.23 6.88
C ILE A 55 -3.22 4.84 5.82
N PRO A 56 -2.59 5.99 6.09
CA PRO A 56 -1.57 6.56 5.20
C PRO A 56 -0.38 5.60 4.99
N ALA A 57 0.21 5.63 3.80
CA ALA A 57 1.37 4.83 3.41
C ALA A 57 2.53 5.72 2.90
N PRO A 58 3.11 6.61 3.74
CA PRO A 58 4.06 7.64 3.29
C PRO A 58 5.39 7.08 2.75
N HIS A 59 5.69 5.82 3.02
CA HIS A 59 6.93 5.17 2.61
C HIS A 59 6.88 4.66 1.16
N LEU A 60 5.69 4.58 0.54
CA LEU A 60 5.54 4.18 -0.85
C LEU A 60 5.38 5.42 -1.75
N ASN A 61 6.06 5.45 -2.89
CA ASN A 61 5.90 6.51 -3.89
C ASN A 61 6.29 6.01 -5.30
N PHE A 62 6.15 6.87 -6.31
CA PHE A 62 6.54 6.56 -7.69
C PHE A 62 7.98 6.96 -8.03
N ALA A 63 8.66 7.70 -7.14
CA ALA A 63 10.01 8.22 -7.38
C ALA A 63 11.12 7.28 -6.89
N GLN A 64 10.79 6.24 -6.11
CA GLN A 64 11.74 5.27 -5.59
C GLN A 64 11.16 3.84 -5.61
N PRO A 65 12.01 2.80 -5.62
CA PRO A 65 11.55 1.42 -5.52
C PRO A 65 10.82 1.16 -4.21
N ASN A 66 9.62 0.60 -4.32
CA ASN A 66 8.75 0.29 -3.19
C ASN A 66 9.01 -1.12 -2.61
N LEU A 67 9.58 -2.05 -3.41
CA LEU A 67 9.83 -3.43 -2.98
C LEU A 67 10.69 -3.56 -1.72
N PRO A 68 11.79 -2.79 -1.53
CA PRO A 68 12.60 -2.90 -0.31
C PRO A 68 11.79 -2.63 0.98
N VAL A 69 10.92 -1.62 0.96
CA VAL A 69 10.06 -1.27 2.11
C VAL A 69 9.05 -2.39 2.39
N LEU A 70 8.45 -2.96 1.34
CA LEU A 70 7.50 -4.07 1.49
C LEU A 70 8.16 -5.33 2.04
N VAL A 71 9.38 -5.63 1.60
CA VAL A 71 10.16 -6.76 2.12
C VAL A 71 10.49 -6.57 3.59
N GLU A 72 10.98 -5.39 3.99
CA GLU A 72 11.27 -5.08 5.40
C GLU A 72 10.04 -5.22 6.30
N GLU A 73 8.88 -4.79 5.80
CA GLU A 73 7.60 -4.96 6.49
C GLU A 73 7.26 -6.44 6.69
N ILE A 74 7.34 -7.25 5.63
CA ILE A 74 7.09 -8.70 5.70
C ILE A 74 8.04 -9.37 6.69
N GLU A 75 9.32 -9.04 6.65
CA GLU A 75 10.30 -9.57 7.59
C GLU A 75 9.97 -9.21 9.04
N THR A 76 9.50 -7.99 9.29
CA THR A 76 9.07 -7.53 10.62
C THR A 76 7.85 -8.31 11.11
N LEU A 77 6.86 -8.53 10.24
CA LEU A 77 5.68 -9.34 10.55
C LEU A 77 6.07 -10.77 10.93
N VAL A 78 6.97 -11.39 10.15
CA VAL A 78 7.49 -12.74 10.41
C VAL A 78 8.27 -12.81 11.73
N ARG A 79 9.07 -11.79 12.07
CA ARG A 79 9.79 -11.72 13.36
C ARG A 79 8.84 -11.61 14.56
N ASN A 80 7.81 -10.78 14.43
CA ASN A 80 6.85 -10.55 15.51
C ASN A 80 6.01 -11.81 15.80
N GLU A 81 5.68 -12.60 14.78
CA GLU A 81 5.03 -13.91 14.97
C GLU A 81 5.88 -14.89 15.76
N LYS A 82 7.18 -14.98 15.45
CA LYS A 82 8.09 -15.90 16.16
C LYS A 82 8.30 -15.54 17.63
N SER A 83 7.96 -14.31 18.00
CA SER A 83 8.08 -13.78 19.36
C SER A 83 6.79 -13.90 20.18
N ALA A 84 5.70 -14.36 19.56
CA ALA A 84 4.38 -14.55 20.18
C ALA A 84 4.15 -16.04 20.54
#